data_AF-A0A644WMZ4-F1
#
_entry.id   AF-A0A644WMZ4-F1
#
_cell.length_a   1.000
_cell.length_b   1.000
_cell.length_c   1.000
_cell.angle_alpha   90.00
_cell.angle_beta   90.00
_cell.angle_gamma   90.00
#
_symmetry.space_group_name_H-M   'P 1'
#
loop_
_entity.id
_entity.type
_entity.pdbx_description
1 polymer ?
#
loop_
_entity_poly.entity_id
_entity_poly.type
_entity_poly.pdbx_seq_one_letter_code
_entity_poly.pdbx_strand_id
1 'polypeptide(L)'
;MDEHWLAVLDKIAPLSHDGNAYLAQQHCSDTYGAYAYDHPSLLFSLGLLDGRDVDRNLMNNSLDKVLKHWKLNELWGWDFPLMAMTAARLGRAEDAVDLLLMDSPKNTYTANGHNAQLPKADLPLYLPGNGALLLALALMAGGWRGESSHAPGFPREGWVVRTENLKRFW
;
A
#
# COMPACT_ATOMS: atom_id res chain seq x y z
N MET A 1 -9.41 -1.82 28.32
CA MET A 1 -9.04 -3.01 27.52
C MET A 1 -8.72 -4.12 28.51
N ASP A 2 -9.10 -5.36 28.23
CA ASP A 2 -8.83 -6.52 29.09
C ASP A 2 -7.31 -6.79 29.19
N GLU A 3 -6.79 -6.98 30.40
CA GLU A 3 -5.36 -7.24 30.66
C GLU A 3 -4.87 -8.53 29.99
N HIS A 4 -5.74 -9.53 29.84
CA HIS A 4 -5.41 -10.77 29.13
C HIS A 4 -5.03 -10.49 27.68
N TRP A 5 -5.80 -9.66 26.97
CA TRP A 5 -5.54 -9.33 25.57
C TRP A 5 -4.30 -8.44 25.40
N LEU A 6 -3.99 -7.59 26.37
CA LEU A 6 -2.73 -6.83 26.39
C LEU A 6 -1.52 -7.77 26.52
N ALA A 7 -1.59 -8.74 27.42
CA ALA A 7 -0.51 -9.73 27.59
C ALA A 7 -0.32 -10.64 26.36
N VAL A 8 -1.39 -10.88 25.58
CA VAL A 8 -1.29 -11.59 24.28
C VAL A 8 -0.63 -10.69 23.24
N LEU A 9 -1.04 -9.41 23.15
CA LEU A 9 -0.47 -8.44 22.21
C LEU A 9 1.05 -8.29 22.42
N ASP A 10 1.49 -8.18 23.67
CA ASP A 10 2.92 -8.03 24.03
C ASP A 10 3.80 -9.24 23.66
N LYS A 11 3.17 -10.39 23.32
CA LYS A 11 3.86 -11.62 22.91
C LYS A 11 3.85 -11.85 21.41
N ILE A 12 3.20 -10.98 20.62
CA ILE A 12 3.23 -11.06 19.17
C ILE A 12 4.66 -10.76 18.69
N ALA A 13 5.16 -11.57 17.77
CA ALA A 13 6.49 -11.39 17.21
C ALA A 13 6.60 -10.04 16.48
N PRO A 14 7.77 -9.37 16.55
CA PRO A 14 7.99 -8.15 15.78
C PRO A 14 7.93 -8.42 14.28
N LEU A 15 7.67 -7.37 13.51
CA LEU A 15 7.72 -7.42 12.05
C LEU A 15 9.13 -7.83 11.59
N SER A 16 9.21 -8.86 10.74
CA SER A 16 10.49 -9.41 10.28
C SER A 16 11.25 -8.45 9.36
N HIS A 17 12.53 -8.21 9.62
CA HIS A 17 13.40 -7.37 8.80
C HIS A 17 14.85 -7.88 8.74
N ASP A 18 15.60 -7.51 7.70
CA ASP A 18 17.03 -7.82 7.54
C ASP A 18 17.97 -6.76 8.17
N GLY A 19 17.39 -5.76 8.86
CA GLY A 19 18.10 -4.61 9.43
C GLY A 19 18.16 -3.41 8.48
N ASN A 20 17.73 -3.58 7.23
CA ASN A 20 17.64 -2.50 6.24
C ASN A 20 16.21 -2.36 5.67
N ALA A 21 15.46 -3.45 5.51
CA ALA A 21 14.08 -3.45 5.03
C ALA A 21 13.29 -4.64 5.63
N TYR A 22 11.96 -4.55 5.57
CA TYR A 22 11.07 -5.64 5.97
C TYR A 22 11.15 -6.83 5.02
N LEU A 23 10.97 -8.03 5.54
CA LEU A 23 10.93 -9.26 4.76
C LEU A 23 9.47 -9.70 4.57
N ALA A 24 9.19 -10.46 3.52
CA ALA A 24 7.86 -11.02 3.30
C ALA A 24 7.45 -11.97 4.45
N GLN A 25 8.42 -12.70 5.02
CA GLN A 25 8.27 -13.51 6.23
C GLN A 25 9.64 -13.79 6.87
N GLN A 26 9.67 -14.25 8.12
CA GLN A 26 10.87 -14.38 8.98
C GLN A 26 12.02 -15.24 8.43
N HIS A 27 11.74 -16.13 7.49
CA HIS A 27 12.67 -17.04 6.85
C HIS A 27 12.85 -16.75 5.35
N CYS A 28 12.42 -15.58 4.87
CA CYS A 28 12.53 -15.18 3.46
C CYS A 28 13.67 -14.18 3.27
N SER A 29 14.92 -14.61 3.50
CA SER A 29 16.08 -13.73 3.34
C SER A 29 16.24 -13.20 1.91
N ASP A 30 15.69 -13.92 0.92
CA ASP A 30 15.72 -13.53 -0.50
C ASP A 30 14.42 -12.85 -0.98
N THR A 31 13.72 -12.15 -0.06
CA THR A 31 12.45 -11.42 -0.34
C THR A 31 12.55 -10.52 -1.58
N TYR A 32 13.69 -9.86 -1.77
CA TYR A 32 13.91 -8.90 -2.85
C TYR A 32 14.72 -9.48 -4.03
N GLY A 33 14.99 -10.78 -4.03
CA GLY A 33 15.63 -11.50 -5.13
C GLY A 33 14.65 -12.47 -5.79
N ALA A 34 14.83 -13.78 -5.58
CA ALA A 34 14.01 -14.80 -6.22
C ALA A 34 12.52 -14.71 -5.88
N TYR A 35 12.17 -14.12 -4.72
CA TYR A 35 10.81 -13.99 -4.23
C TYR A 35 10.18 -12.60 -4.44
N ALA A 36 10.80 -11.74 -5.25
CA ALA A 36 10.29 -10.40 -5.55
C ALA A 36 9.20 -10.42 -6.63
N TYR A 37 8.10 -11.14 -6.37
CA TYR A 37 6.95 -11.26 -7.26
C TYR A 37 5.66 -11.48 -6.44
N ASP A 38 4.50 -11.42 -7.08
CA ASP A 38 3.19 -11.50 -6.42
C ASP A 38 2.97 -10.35 -5.41
N HIS A 39 2.11 -10.50 -4.39
CA HIS A 39 1.77 -9.40 -3.47
C HIS A 39 2.96 -8.89 -2.61
N PRO A 40 3.31 -7.59 -2.64
CA PRO A 40 4.31 -7.00 -1.75
C PRO A 40 3.69 -6.66 -0.38
N SER A 41 3.09 -7.67 0.27
CA SER A 41 2.22 -7.51 1.45
C SER A 41 2.94 -6.93 2.68
N LEU A 42 4.27 -7.00 2.74
CA LEU A 42 5.08 -6.35 3.76
C LEU A 42 4.79 -4.85 3.87
N LEU A 43 4.47 -4.18 2.75
CA LEU A 43 4.13 -2.76 2.70
C LEU A 43 2.79 -2.45 3.39
N PHE A 44 1.84 -3.40 3.35
CA PHE A 44 0.47 -3.18 3.78
C PHE A 44 0.32 -3.07 5.29
N SER A 45 1.34 -3.48 6.06
CA SER A 45 1.44 -3.20 7.50
C SER A 45 1.38 -1.70 7.80
N LEU A 46 1.92 -0.86 6.91
CA LEU A 46 1.72 0.59 6.96
C LEU A 46 0.57 1.03 6.03
N GLY A 47 0.47 0.54 4.81
CA GLY A 47 -0.57 0.99 3.88
C GLY A 47 -1.99 0.81 4.42
N LEU A 48 -2.31 -0.38 4.92
CA LEU A 48 -3.66 -0.82 5.24
C LEU A 48 -3.96 -0.92 6.74
N LEU A 49 -2.97 -1.00 7.62
CA LEU A 49 -3.19 -1.12 9.08
C LEU A 49 -2.82 0.19 9.80
N ASP A 50 -2.97 0.25 11.12
CA ASP A 50 -2.63 1.46 11.89
C ASP A 50 -1.12 1.79 11.85
N GLY A 51 -0.27 0.81 11.52
CA GLY A 51 1.17 0.95 11.41
C GLY A 51 1.88 1.17 12.74
N ARG A 52 1.25 0.77 13.86
CA ARG A 52 1.76 1.02 15.23
C ARG A 52 3.20 0.55 15.42
N ASP A 53 3.51 -0.64 14.95
CA ASP A 53 4.81 -1.30 15.16
C ASP A 53 5.72 -1.19 13.92
N VAL A 54 5.38 -0.27 13.00
CA VAL A 54 6.15 -0.04 11.78
C VAL A 54 7.20 1.06 11.99
N ASP A 55 8.47 0.72 11.76
CA ASP A 55 9.54 1.68 11.58
C ASP A 55 9.43 2.31 10.18
N ARG A 56 9.30 3.64 10.14
CA ARG A 56 9.09 4.39 8.90
C ARG A 56 10.32 4.43 7.99
N ASN A 57 11.53 4.34 8.54
CA ASN A 57 12.75 4.29 7.75
C ASN A 57 12.90 2.92 7.09
N LEU A 58 12.67 1.84 7.85
CA LEU A 58 12.64 0.49 7.27
C LEU A 58 11.54 0.37 6.21
N MET A 59 10.37 0.96 6.43
CA MET A 59 9.28 0.93 5.45
C MET A 59 9.58 1.76 4.19
N ASN A 60 10.23 2.92 4.32
CA ASN A 60 10.74 3.68 3.17
C ASN A 60 11.72 2.85 2.33
N ASN A 61 12.72 2.25 2.98
CA ASN A 61 13.68 1.36 2.32
C ASN A 61 12.99 0.16 1.67
N SER A 62 11.95 -0.38 2.32
CA SER A 62 11.17 -1.49 1.81
C SER A 62 10.41 -1.11 0.54
N LEU A 63 9.76 0.07 0.52
CA LEU A 63 9.08 0.58 -0.66
C LEU A 63 10.07 0.79 -1.81
N ASP A 64 11.23 1.40 -1.57
CA ASP A 64 12.27 1.59 -2.59
C ASP A 64 12.75 0.25 -3.17
N LYS A 65 12.98 -0.75 -2.31
CA LYS A 65 13.36 -2.09 -2.77
C LYS A 65 12.24 -2.76 -3.58
N VAL A 66 10.97 -2.60 -3.21
CA VAL A 66 9.84 -3.11 -4.01
C VAL A 66 9.81 -2.42 -5.38
N LEU A 67 9.84 -1.09 -5.43
CA LEU A 67 9.82 -0.35 -6.71
C LEU A 67 11.00 -0.72 -7.62
N LYS A 68 12.15 -1.06 -7.05
CA LYS A 68 13.36 -1.41 -7.79
C LYS A 68 13.43 -2.87 -8.25
N HIS A 69 12.99 -3.81 -7.40
CA HIS A 69 13.29 -5.24 -7.59
C HIS A 69 12.06 -6.09 -7.91
N TRP A 70 10.87 -5.60 -7.60
CA TRP A 70 9.66 -6.39 -7.74
C TRP A 70 9.27 -6.56 -9.20
N LYS A 71 8.82 -7.76 -9.57
CA LYS A 71 8.24 -8.00 -10.89
C LYS A 71 6.84 -7.39 -10.95
N LEU A 72 6.77 -6.11 -11.29
CA LEU A 72 5.52 -5.33 -11.26
C LEU A 72 4.41 -5.91 -12.16
N ASN A 73 4.76 -6.65 -13.22
CA ASN A 73 3.79 -7.35 -14.08
C ASN A 73 3.17 -8.61 -13.45
N GLU A 74 3.75 -9.11 -12.36
CA GLU A 74 3.22 -10.23 -11.57
C GLU A 74 2.35 -9.75 -10.39
N LEU A 75 2.15 -8.44 -10.23
CA LEU A 75 1.22 -7.87 -9.26
C LEU A 75 -0.25 -8.14 -9.62
N TRP A 76 -1.13 -7.79 -8.70
CA TRP A 76 -2.57 -7.76 -8.87
C TRP A 76 -3.10 -6.34 -8.74
N GLY A 77 -4.26 -6.05 -9.33
CA GLY A 77 -4.76 -4.69 -9.45
C GLY A 77 -4.94 -3.94 -8.12
N TRP A 78 -5.22 -4.64 -7.02
CA TRP A 78 -5.30 -4.06 -5.67
C TRP A 78 -3.93 -3.73 -5.04
N ASP A 79 -2.82 -4.29 -5.54
CA ASP A 79 -1.49 -4.02 -5.00
C ASP A 79 -1.07 -2.57 -5.25
N PHE A 80 -1.39 -2.01 -6.43
CA PHE A 80 -1.02 -0.62 -6.77
C PHE A 80 -1.65 0.42 -5.82
N PRO A 81 -2.98 0.38 -5.54
CA PRO A 81 -3.55 1.26 -4.54
C PRO A 81 -3.03 1.03 -3.12
N LEU A 82 -2.76 -0.21 -2.70
CA LEU A 82 -2.21 -0.45 -1.36
C LEU A 82 -0.75 0.01 -1.21
N MET A 83 0.04 -0.10 -2.28
CA MET A 83 1.37 0.52 -2.36
C MET A 83 1.25 2.05 -2.32
N ALA A 84 0.29 2.64 -3.04
CA ALA A 84 0.04 4.08 -3.02
C ALA A 84 -0.35 4.58 -1.61
N MET A 85 -1.19 3.84 -0.88
CA MET A 85 -1.51 4.14 0.52
C MET A 85 -0.24 4.14 1.39
N THR A 86 0.67 3.18 1.16
CA THR A 86 1.96 3.12 1.88
C THR A 86 2.82 4.34 1.55
N ALA A 87 2.98 4.69 0.27
CA ALA A 87 3.72 5.86 -0.17
C ALA A 87 3.16 7.16 0.41
N ALA A 88 1.84 7.34 0.36
CA ALA A 88 1.14 8.49 0.95
C ALA A 88 1.42 8.59 2.45
N ARG A 89 1.29 7.48 3.18
CA ARG A 89 1.60 7.45 4.63
C ARG A 89 3.06 7.69 4.96
N LEU A 90 3.98 7.46 4.02
CA LEU A 90 5.41 7.79 4.16
C LEU A 90 5.72 9.26 3.82
N GLY A 91 4.75 10.04 3.33
CA GLY A 91 4.94 11.41 2.87
C GLY A 91 5.45 11.51 1.43
N ARG A 92 5.38 10.41 0.67
CA ARG A 92 5.83 10.29 -0.72
C ARG A 92 4.65 10.44 -1.67
N ALA A 93 4.07 11.64 -1.68
CA ALA A 93 2.81 11.88 -2.39
C ALA A 93 2.92 11.74 -3.92
N GLU A 94 4.08 12.07 -4.50
CA GLU A 94 4.34 11.86 -5.94
C GLU A 94 4.32 10.37 -6.26
N ASP A 95 5.10 9.55 -5.53
CA ASP A 95 5.09 8.09 -5.70
C ASP A 95 3.70 7.49 -5.50
N ALA A 96 2.90 8.04 -4.58
CA ALA A 96 1.53 7.58 -4.36
C ALA A 96 0.65 7.77 -5.60
N VAL A 97 0.73 8.95 -6.24
CA VAL A 97 0.01 9.23 -7.49
C VAL A 97 0.56 8.39 -8.65
N ASP A 98 1.88 8.30 -8.78
CA ASP A 98 2.54 7.51 -9.83
C ASP A 98 2.17 6.02 -9.73
N LEU A 99 2.04 5.48 -8.51
CA LEU A 99 1.59 4.11 -8.29
C LEU A 99 0.14 3.90 -8.73
N LEU A 100 -0.77 4.83 -8.43
CA LEU A 100 -2.16 4.76 -8.91
C LEU A 100 -2.25 4.82 -10.44
N LEU A 101 -1.35 5.57 -11.08
CA LEU A 101 -1.33 5.79 -12.52
C LEU A 101 -0.35 4.88 -13.27
N MET A 102 0.29 3.94 -12.57
CA MET A 102 1.33 3.10 -13.14
C MET A 102 0.80 2.32 -14.33
N ASP A 103 1.52 2.40 -15.46
CA ASP A 103 1.21 1.65 -16.66
C ASP A 103 1.50 0.16 -16.44
N SER A 104 0.44 -0.59 -16.17
CA SER A 104 0.48 -2.03 -15.98
C SER A 104 -0.82 -2.66 -16.47
N PRO A 105 -0.77 -3.83 -17.13
CA PRO A 105 -1.98 -4.59 -17.48
C PRO A 105 -2.89 -4.85 -16.27
N LYS A 106 -2.29 -4.98 -15.09
CA LYS A 106 -2.97 -5.29 -13.82
C LYS A 106 -3.61 -4.06 -13.17
N ASN A 107 -3.09 -2.87 -13.48
CA ASN A 107 -3.64 -1.59 -13.04
C ASN A 107 -4.59 -0.96 -14.08
N THR A 108 -5.05 -1.75 -15.06
CA THR A 108 -5.96 -1.27 -16.10
C THR A 108 -7.40 -1.24 -15.60
N TYR A 109 -8.07 -0.11 -15.85
CA TYR A 109 -9.50 0.06 -15.66
C TYR A 109 -10.19 0.17 -17.02
N THR A 110 -11.16 -0.69 -17.28
CA THR A 110 -11.91 -0.73 -18.54
C THR A 110 -12.85 0.47 -18.66
N ALA A 111 -13.40 0.72 -19.85
CA ALA A 111 -14.27 1.88 -20.11
C ALA A 111 -15.52 1.94 -19.22
N ASN A 112 -15.99 0.80 -18.69
CA ASN A 112 -17.07 0.72 -17.71
C ASN A 112 -16.59 0.87 -16.25
N GLY A 113 -15.32 1.22 -16.03
CA GLY A 113 -14.73 1.52 -14.73
C GLY A 113 -14.24 0.32 -13.93
N HIS A 114 -14.28 -0.90 -14.47
CA HIS A 114 -13.84 -2.09 -13.75
C HIS A 114 -12.34 -2.32 -13.87
N ASN A 115 -11.69 -2.69 -12.76
CA ASN A 115 -10.32 -3.18 -12.84
C ASN A 115 -10.31 -4.59 -13.45
N ALA A 116 -9.38 -4.83 -14.36
CA ALA A 116 -9.21 -6.12 -15.04
C ALA A 116 -7.84 -6.73 -14.70
N GLN A 117 -7.80 -8.04 -14.46
CA GLN A 117 -6.55 -8.73 -14.10
C GLN A 117 -5.78 -9.18 -15.36
N LEU A 118 -5.59 -8.28 -16.33
CA LEU A 118 -5.02 -8.60 -17.64
C LEU A 118 -3.61 -9.22 -17.53
N PRO A 119 -3.23 -10.19 -18.39
CA PRO A 119 -3.99 -10.73 -19.51
C PRO A 119 -4.89 -11.93 -19.13
N LYS A 120 -5.22 -12.14 -17.85
CA LYS A 120 -6.07 -13.27 -17.42
C LYS A 120 -7.49 -13.10 -17.96
N ALA A 121 -7.79 -13.75 -19.08
CA ALA A 121 -9.08 -13.67 -19.75
C ALA A 121 -10.23 -14.28 -18.93
N ASP A 122 -9.92 -15.20 -18.02
CA ASP A 122 -10.83 -15.80 -17.05
C ASP A 122 -11.13 -14.90 -15.85
N LEU A 123 -10.41 -13.79 -15.69
CA LEU A 123 -10.65 -12.78 -14.66
C LEU A 123 -10.77 -11.36 -15.25
N PRO A 124 -11.78 -11.13 -16.12
CA PRO A 124 -11.98 -9.83 -16.79
C PRO A 124 -12.51 -8.76 -15.83
N LEU A 125 -13.05 -9.16 -14.69
CA LEU A 125 -13.58 -8.30 -13.63
C LEU A 125 -12.90 -8.66 -12.31
N TYR A 126 -12.07 -7.76 -11.79
CA TYR A 126 -11.37 -7.92 -10.52
C TYR A 126 -11.73 -6.78 -9.56
N LEU A 127 -12.88 -6.91 -8.91
CA LEU A 127 -13.41 -5.91 -7.98
C LEU A 127 -12.50 -5.53 -6.80
N PRO A 128 -11.58 -6.37 -6.30
CA PRO A 128 -10.62 -5.93 -5.28
C PRO A 128 -9.78 -4.73 -5.73
N GLY A 129 -9.41 -4.62 -7.02
CA GLY A 129 -8.70 -3.45 -7.53
C GLY A 129 -9.53 -2.17 -7.41
N ASN A 130 -10.82 -2.24 -7.79
CA ASN A 130 -11.76 -1.13 -7.61
C ASN A 130 -11.91 -0.71 -6.15
N GLY A 131 -12.11 -1.68 -5.25
CA GLY A 131 -12.26 -1.41 -3.82
C GLY A 131 -11.02 -0.77 -3.22
N ALA A 132 -9.84 -1.29 -3.59
CA ALA A 132 -8.56 -0.76 -3.13
C ALA A 132 -8.30 0.66 -3.67
N LEU A 133 -8.67 0.96 -4.92
CA LEU A 133 -8.59 2.32 -5.46
C LEU A 133 -9.42 3.32 -4.67
N LEU A 134 -10.68 2.97 -4.37
CA LEU A 134 -11.56 3.82 -3.57
C LEU A 134 -10.99 4.01 -2.15
N LEU A 135 -10.45 2.95 -1.57
CA LEU A 135 -9.80 2.98 -0.25
C LEU A 135 -8.58 3.90 -0.26
N ALA A 136 -7.71 3.79 -1.27
CA ALA A 136 -6.52 4.61 -1.41
C ALA A 136 -6.85 6.08 -1.60
N LEU A 137 -7.81 6.41 -2.47
CA LEU A 137 -8.25 7.79 -2.67
C LEU A 137 -8.84 8.39 -1.40
N ALA A 138 -9.65 7.63 -0.65
CA ALA A 138 -10.19 8.09 0.62
C ALA A 138 -9.09 8.36 1.66
N LEU A 139 -8.08 7.49 1.75
CA LEU A 139 -6.93 7.68 2.64
C LEU A 139 -6.08 8.88 2.22
N MET A 140 -5.74 8.99 0.94
CA MET A 140 -4.89 10.06 0.40
C MET A 140 -5.57 11.42 0.52
N ALA A 141 -6.89 11.49 0.32
CA ALA A 141 -7.66 12.72 0.33
C ALA A 141 -8.12 13.13 1.74
N GLY A 142 -8.59 12.17 2.54
CA GLY A 142 -9.14 12.40 3.88
C GLY A 142 -8.11 12.31 5.01
N GLY A 143 -7.01 11.59 4.80
CA GLY A 143 -5.99 11.32 5.81
C GLY A 143 -6.35 10.18 6.76
N TRP A 144 -5.48 9.99 7.75
CA TRP A 144 -5.55 8.94 8.77
C TRP A 144 -5.44 9.55 10.17
N ARG A 145 -5.61 8.73 11.21
CA ARG A 145 -5.45 9.14 12.60
C ARG A 145 -4.12 9.84 12.84
N GLY A 146 -4.16 11.03 13.42
CA GLY A 146 -2.97 11.85 13.72
C GLY A 146 -2.47 12.72 12.57
N GLU A 147 -2.93 12.50 11.34
CA GLU A 147 -2.64 13.40 10.23
C GLU A 147 -3.59 14.59 10.26
N SER A 148 -3.08 15.81 10.08
CA SER A 148 -3.88 17.05 10.14
C SER A 148 -3.89 17.82 8.82
N SER A 149 -3.01 17.49 7.88
CA SER A 149 -2.90 18.15 6.60
C SER A 149 -4.11 17.85 5.71
N HIS A 150 -4.48 18.82 4.88
CA HIS A 150 -5.50 18.64 3.83
C HIS A 150 -4.93 17.78 2.70
N ALA A 151 -5.66 16.75 2.27
CA ALA A 151 -5.27 15.84 1.19
C ALA A 151 -3.80 15.36 1.27
N PRO A 152 -3.39 14.74 2.39
CA PRO A 152 -1.99 14.47 2.71
C PRO A 152 -1.29 13.51 1.74
N GLY A 153 -2.05 12.70 1.01
CA GLY A 153 -1.52 11.76 0.02
C GLY A 153 -1.35 12.32 -1.39
N PHE A 154 -1.69 13.59 -1.62
CA PHE A 154 -1.54 14.25 -2.92
C PHE A 154 -0.38 15.25 -2.91
N PRO A 155 0.35 15.40 -4.03
CA PRO A 155 1.37 16.43 -4.15
C PRO A 155 0.81 17.83 -3.90
N ARG A 156 1.62 18.72 -3.34
CA ARG A 156 1.19 20.11 -3.08
C ARG A 156 1.30 21.00 -4.32
N GLU A 157 2.25 20.67 -5.19
CA GLU A 157 2.45 21.38 -6.45
C GLU A 157 1.64 20.68 -7.56
N GLY A 158 0.97 21.46 -8.40
CA GLY A 158 0.19 20.94 -9.53
C GLY A 158 -1.20 20.39 -9.19
N TRP A 159 -1.47 19.97 -7.95
CA TRP A 159 -2.77 19.42 -7.55
C TRP A 159 -3.59 20.39 -6.69
N VAL A 160 -4.88 20.51 -7.03
CA VAL A 160 -5.87 21.23 -6.23
C VAL A 160 -6.98 20.25 -5.84
N VAL A 161 -6.90 19.74 -4.61
CA VAL A 161 -7.81 18.68 -4.14
C VAL A 161 -8.97 19.27 -3.36
N ARG A 162 -10.19 18.87 -3.70
CA ARG A 162 -11.42 19.18 -2.96
C ARG A 162 -12.06 17.89 -2.50
N THR A 163 -12.49 17.85 -1.25
CA THR A 163 -13.05 16.66 -0.61
C THR A 163 -14.22 17.07 0.26
N GLU A 164 -15.23 16.20 0.37
CA GLU A 164 -16.34 16.38 1.31
C GLU A 164 -16.64 15.06 2.02
N ASN A 165 -17.03 15.15 3.29
CA ASN A 165 -17.61 14.04 4.07
C ASN A 165 -16.78 12.74 4.13
N LEU A 166 -15.47 12.80 3.87
CA LEU A 166 -14.57 11.66 4.06
C LEU A 166 -14.33 11.41 5.55
N LYS A 167 -14.43 10.14 5.95
CA LYS A 167 -13.99 9.71 7.27
C LYS A 167 -12.51 9.37 7.20
N ARG A 168 -11.74 9.87 8.17
CA ARG A 168 -10.34 9.49 8.33
C ARG A 168 -10.22 8.00 8.62
N PHE A 169 -9.13 7.42 8.14
CA PHE A 169 -8.77 6.06 8.48
C PHE A 169 -8.31 6.00 9.95
N TRP A 170 -8.93 5.09 10.70
CA TRP A 170 -8.67 4.78 12.12
C TRP A 170 -8.98 5.91 13.13
#